data_AF-A0A843GC53-F1
#
_entry.id   AF-A0A843GC53-F1
#
_cell.length_a   1.000
_cell.length_b   1.000
_cell.length_c   1.000
_cell.angle_alpha   90.00
_cell.angle_beta   90.00
_cell.angle_gamma   90.00
#
_symmetry.space_group_name_H-M   'P 1'
#
loop_
_entity.id
_entity.type
_entity.pdbx_description
1 polymer ?
#
loop_
_entity_poly.entity_id
_entity_poly.type
_entity_poly.pdbx_seq_one_letter_code
_entity_poly.pdbx_strand_id
1 'polypeptide(L)'
;MIKNINGRNRIFYLDEVRALAIILVILCHIIREFCQIRPSGSLGWFSVGVFIELGVMGVPLFLMISGSLLLNREYDLPDFLKRRFTRILIPFIFWALLLPVYKIIVNNDPTPYLTLFLDRQYWFIYMLIGVYLFLPIINSFIREYKMKGVEYFLVLWLITITLNTFGLYPF
;
A
#
# COMPACT_ATOMS: atom_id res chain seq x y z
N MET A 1 5.44 4.48 23.65
CA MET A 1 5.69 3.68 24.86
C MET A 1 5.52 2.20 24.53
N ILE A 2 6.53 1.36 24.77
CA ILE A 2 6.43 -0.10 24.63
C ILE A 2 5.77 -0.63 25.90
N LYS A 3 4.63 -1.33 25.78
CA LYS A 3 3.96 -1.99 26.90
C LYS A 3 4.01 -3.49 26.69
N ASN A 4 4.32 -4.22 27.77
CA ASN A 4 4.24 -5.68 27.78
C ASN A 4 2.79 -6.08 28.02
N ILE A 5 2.15 -6.69 27.02
CA ILE A 5 0.79 -7.23 27.13
C ILE A 5 0.88 -8.72 26.78
N ASN A 6 0.51 -9.60 27.71
CA ASN A 6 0.53 -11.06 27.54
C ASN A 6 1.88 -11.61 27.02
N GLY A 7 3.01 -11.09 27.53
CA GLY A 7 4.35 -11.55 27.18
C GLY A 7 4.86 -11.07 25.81
N ARG A 8 4.14 -10.18 25.12
CA ARG A 8 4.57 -9.57 23.85
C ARG A 8 4.81 -8.08 24.03
N ASN A 9 5.96 -7.62 23.55
CA ASN A 9 6.26 -6.19 23.45
C ASN A 9 5.39 -5.58 22.34
N ARG A 10 4.47 -4.70 22.72
CA ARG A 10 3.55 -4.04 21.79
C ARG A 10 3.88 -2.55 21.70
N ILE A 11 3.92 -2.04 20.47
CA ILE A 11 4.21 -0.64 20.17
C ILE A 11 2.88 0.07 19.92
N PHE A 12 2.35 0.71 20.97
CA PHE A 12 0.96 1.21 20.99
C PHE A 12 0.65 2.26 19.92
N TYR A 13 1.55 3.23 19.71
CA TYR A 13 1.35 4.26 18.69
C TYR A 13 1.25 3.68 17.26
N LEU A 14 1.91 2.54 17.00
CA LEU A 14 1.76 1.87 15.70
C LEU A 14 0.40 1.17 15.58
N ASP A 15 -0.23 0.76 16.68
CA ASP A 15 -1.61 0.26 16.66
C ASP A 15 -2.60 1.40 16.41
N GLU A 16 -2.39 2.57 17.01
CA GLU A 16 -3.22 3.76 16.78
C GLU A 16 -3.16 4.21 15.30
N VAL A 17 -1.94 4.30 14.74
CA VAL A 17 -1.77 4.65 13.32
C VAL A 17 -2.38 3.57 12.42
N ARG A 18 -2.34 2.28 12.80
CA ARG A 18 -3.03 1.21 12.04
C ARG A 18 -4.54 1.39 12.09
N ALA A 19 -5.11 1.70 13.26
CA ALA A 19 -6.55 1.93 13.39
C ALA A 19 -6.99 3.11 12.52
N LEU A 20 -6.23 4.21 12.53
CA LEU A 20 -6.45 5.35 11.65
C LEU A 20 -6.37 4.94 10.16
N ALA A 21 -5.34 4.19 9.76
CA ALA A 21 -5.18 3.73 8.39
C ALA A 21 -6.36 2.87 7.91
N ILE A 22 -6.89 1.98 8.76
CA ILE A 22 -8.10 1.18 8.46
C ILE A 22 -9.30 2.10 8.22
N ILE A 23 -9.53 3.06 9.11
CA ILE A 23 -10.66 4.00 9.00
C ILE A 23 -10.57 4.81 7.70
N LEU A 24 -9.36 5.29 7.34
CA LEU A 24 -9.14 6.04 6.10
C LEU A 24 -9.41 5.19 4.85
N VAL A 25 -8.98 3.94 4.81
CA VAL A 25 -9.26 3.03 3.68
C VAL A 25 -10.77 2.79 3.55
N ILE A 26 -11.47 2.53 4.66
CA ILE A 26 -12.92 2.36 4.68
C ILE A 26 -13.61 3.63 4.17
N LEU A 27 -13.20 4.80 4.66
CA LEU A 27 -13.74 6.10 4.24
C LEU A 27 -13.62 6.28 2.72
N CYS A 28 -12.43 6.01 2.16
CA CYS A 28 -12.21 6.09 0.71
C CYS A 28 -13.17 5.19 -0.08
N HIS A 29 -13.35 3.94 0.36
CA HIS A 29 -14.21 2.99 -0.35
C HIS A 29 -15.68 3.37 -0.27
N ILE A 30 -16.16 3.80 0.91
CA ILE A 30 -17.54 4.30 1.07
C ILE A 30 -17.78 5.48 0.14
N ILE A 31 -16.89 6.46 0.12
CA ILE A 31 -17.10 7.67 -0.68
C ILE A 31 -17.04 7.35 -2.18
N ARG A 32 -16.13 6.47 -2.59
CA ARG A 32 -16.02 6.05 -4.00
C ARG A 32 -17.26 5.31 -4.50
N GLU A 33 -17.90 4.51 -3.65
CA GLU A 33 -19.11 3.78 -4.02
C GLU A 33 -20.38 4.66 -3.96
N PHE A 34 -20.50 5.53 -2.95
CA PHE A 34 -21.78 6.19 -2.65
C PHE A 34 -21.86 7.68 -3.02
N CYS A 35 -20.73 8.37 -3.25
CA CYS A 35 -20.70 9.83 -3.31
C CYS A 35 -20.17 10.43 -4.62
N GLN A 36 -19.85 9.62 -5.65
CA GLN A 36 -19.15 10.14 -6.84
C GLN A 36 -20.00 10.96 -7.82
N ILE A 37 -21.33 10.84 -7.80
CA ILE A 37 -22.19 11.56 -8.74
C ILE A 37 -22.46 12.97 -8.19
N ARG A 38 -21.60 13.94 -8.52
CA ARG A 38 -21.76 15.35 -8.19
C ARG A 38 -21.41 16.22 -9.41
N PRO A 39 -22.11 17.34 -9.65
CA PRO A 39 -21.75 18.25 -10.74
C PRO A 39 -20.31 18.74 -10.60
N SER A 40 -19.53 18.64 -11.68
CA SER A 40 -18.14 19.11 -11.72
C SER A 40 -18.05 20.57 -11.30
N GLY A 41 -17.07 20.90 -10.45
CA GLY A 41 -16.87 22.26 -9.94
C GLY A 41 -17.84 22.70 -8.84
N SER A 42 -18.81 21.86 -8.43
CA SER A 42 -19.66 22.14 -7.27
C SER A 42 -18.91 21.96 -5.94
N LEU A 43 -19.43 22.58 -4.88
CA LEU A 43 -18.92 22.36 -3.52
C LEU A 43 -18.97 20.88 -3.13
N GLY A 44 -20.01 20.15 -3.54
CA GLY A 44 -20.14 18.72 -3.28
C GLY A 44 -19.07 17.88 -3.99
N TRP A 45 -18.70 18.22 -5.22
CA TRP A 45 -17.59 17.58 -5.93
C TRP A 45 -16.26 17.82 -5.21
N PHE A 46 -16.01 19.06 -4.78
CA PHE A 46 -14.80 19.40 -4.03
C PHE A 46 -14.72 18.65 -2.69
N SER A 47 -15.79 18.64 -1.90
CA SER A 47 -15.83 17.93 -0.61
C SER A 47 -15.57 16.44 -0.78
N VAL A 48 -16.20 15.80 -1.77
CA VAL A 48 -15.99 14.39 -2.08
C VAL A 48 -14.52 14.12 -2.45
N GLY A 49 -13.93 14.97 -3.30
CA GLY A 49 -12.51 14.88 -3.66
C GLY A 49 -11.59 14.91 -2.44
N VAL A 50 -11.75 15.89 -1.55
CA VAL A 50 -10.94 16.02 -0.33
C VAL A 50 -10.99 14.76 0.52
N PHE A 51 -12.19 14.22 0.77
CA PHE A 51 -12.32 13.03 1.62
C PHE A 51 -11.83 11.75 0.94
N ILE A 52 -11.92 11.63 -0.40
CA ILE A 52 -11.28 10.54 -1.13
C ILE A 52 -9.77 10.59 -0.91
N GLU A 53 -9.14 11.75 -1.12
CA GLU A 53 -7.69 11.90 -0.97
C GLU A 53 -7.23 11.63 0.46
N LEU A 54 -7.97 12.12 1.47
CA LEU A 54 -7.72 11.78 2.87
C LEU A 54 -7.79 10.27 3.10
N GLY A 55 -8.80 9.61 2.55
CA GLY A 55 -8.96 8.17 2.68
C GLY A 55 -7.84 7.36 1.98
N VAL A 56 -7.36 7.83 0.82
CA VAL A 56 -6.24 7.22 0.09
C VAL A 56 -4.96 7.18 0.93
N MET A 57 -4.75 8.15 1.84
CA MET A 57 -3.60 8.17 2.75
C MET A 57 -3.52 6.94 3.67
N GLY A 58 -4.60 6.21 3.88
CA GLY A 58 -4.57 4.96 4.66
C GLY A 58 -3.60 3.92 4.08
N VAL A 59 -3.49 3.86 2.75
CA VAL A 59 -2.61 2.91 2.05
C VAL A 59 -1.12 3.14 2.35
N PRO A 60 -0.54 4.35 2.13
CA PRO A 60 0.86 4.61 2.48
C PRO A 60 1.12 4.52 3.99
N LEU A 61 0.14 4.80 4.86
CA LEU A 61 0.32 4.59 6.30
C LEU A 61 0.58 3.11 6.65
N PHE A 62 -0.13 2.16 6.03
CA PHE A 62 0.18 0.74 6.19
C PHE A 62 1.58 0.37 5.73
N LEU A 63 2.04 1.00 4.64
CA LEU A 63 3.38 0.81 4.12
C LEU A 63 4.44 1.36 5.09
N MET A 64 4.23 2.55 5.63
CA MET A 64 5.12 3.18 6.62
C MET A 64 5.21 2.37 7.92
N ILE A 65 4.08 1.86 8.41
CA ILE A 65 4.05 0.98 9.58
C ILE A 65 4.85 -0.29 9.30
N SER A 66 4.68 -0.90 8.13
CA SER A 66 5.45 -2.08 7.72
C SER A 66 6.95 -1.77 7.65
N GLY A 67 7.33 -0.65 7.03
CA GLY A 67 8.71 -0.18 6.98
C GLY A 67 9.34 -0.01 8.36
N SER A 68 8.62 0.63 9.29
CA SER A 68 9.10 0.87 10.67
C SER A 68 9.39 -0.42 11.45
N LEU A 69 8.69 -1.51 11.11
CA LEU A 69 8.83 -2.81 11.79
C LEU A 69 9.89 -3.70 11.15
N LEU A 70 10.23 -3.46 9.88
CA LEU A 70 11.03 -4.38 9.07
C LEU A 70 12.39 -3.81 8.66
N LEU A 71 12.51 -2.50 8.54
CA LEU A 71 13.78 -1.85 8.19
C LEU A 71 14.72 -1.75 9.40
N ASN A 72 16.01 -1.68 9.13
CA ASN A 72 17.09 -1.68 10.12
C ASN A 72 17.05 -2.90 11.05
N ARG A 73 16.77 -4.09 10.48
CA ARG A 73 16.70 -5.36 11.21
C ARG A 73 17.54 -6.43 10.54
N GLU A 74 18.04 -7.36 11.35
CA GLU A 74 18.62 -8.61 10.89
C GLU A 74 17.53 -9.67 10.78
N TYR A 75 17.49 -10.34 9.63
CA TYR A 75 16.59 -11.46 9.36
C TYR A 75 17.19 -12.35 8.29
N ASP A 76 16.89 -13.65 8.40
CA ASP A 76 17.19 -14.61 7.34
C ASP A 76 16.26 -14.35 6.13
N LEU A 77 16.83 -14.35 4.94
CA LEU A 77 16.12 -13.96 3.71
C LEU A 77 15.04 -14.99 3.31
N PRO A 78 15.35 -16.30 3.20
CA PRO A 78 14.33 -17.32 2.96
C PRO A 78 13.16 -17.26 3.96
N ASP A 79 13.46 -17.18 5.26
CA ASP A 79 12.42 -17.11 6.29
C ASP A 79 11.59 -15.83 6.20
N PHE A 80 12.23 -14.69 5.93
CA PHE A 80 11.55 -13.42 5.73
C PHE A 80 10.57 -13.51 4.55
N LEU A 81 11.02 -13.92 3.37
CA LEU A 81 10.17 -13.99 2.18
C LEU A 81 9.03 -14.99 2.39
N LYS A 82 9.31 -16.20 2.88
CA LYS A 82 8.29 -17.23 3.12
C LYS A 82 7.16 -16.75 4.01
N ARG A 83 7.47 -16.14 5.16
CA ARG A 83 6.45 -15.65 6.11
C ARG A 83 5.58 -14.53 5.54
N ARG A 84 6.14 -13.70 4.67
CA ARG A 84 5.44 -12.54 4.10
C ARG A 84 4.58 -12.95 2.90
N PHE A 85 5.16 -13.73 1.98
CA PHE A 85 4.45 -14.20 0.80
C PHE A 85 3.31 -15.15 1.15
N THR A 86 3.47 -16.07 2.09
CA THR A 86 2.36 -16.96 2.50
C THR A 86 1.16 -16.17 3.03
N ARG A 87 1.40 -15.12 3.81
CA ARG A 87 0.33 -14.28 4.37
C ARG A 87 -0.42 -13.45 3.31
N ILE A 88 0.21 -13.15 2.18
CA ILE A 88 -0.37 -12.34 1.10
C ILE A 88 -0.92 -13.23 -0.03
N LEU A 89 -0.10 -14.15 -0.54
CA LEU A 89 -0.42 -14.96 -1.70
C LEU A 89 -1.56 -15.94 -1.42
N ILE A 90 -1.69 -16.46 -0.20
CA ILE A 90 -2.79 -17.39 0.11
C ILE A 90 -4.15 -16.69 -0.03
N PRO A 91 -4.42 -15.56 0.68
CA PRO A 91 -5.65 -14.80 0.45
C PRO A 91 -5.77 -14.30 -0.98
N PHE A 92 -4.67 -13.85 -1.59
CA PHE A 92 -4.70 -13.32 -2.95
C PHE A 92 -5.15 -14.38 -3.96
N ILE A 93 -4.53 -15.57 -3.98
CA ILE A 93 -4.89 -16.64 -4.91
C ILE A 93 -6.36 -17.02 -4.72
N PHE A 94 -6.82 -17.12 -3.48
CA PHE A 94 -8.23 -17.41 -3.20
C PHE A 94 -9.17 -16.39 -3.85
N TRP A 95 -8.96 -15.09 -3.63
CA TRP A 95 -9.81 -14.05 -4.19
C TRP A 95 -9.61 -13.85 -5.69
N ALA A 96 -8.39 -14.03 -6.18
CA ALA A 96 -8.05 -13.88 -7.58
C ALA A 96 -8.63 -14.99 -8.45
N LEU A 97 -8.90 -16.17 -7.88
CA LEU A 97 -9.69 -17.22 -8.52
C LEU A 97 -11.20 -16.92 -8.42
N LEU A 98 -11.66 -16.52 -7.23
CA LEU A 98 -13.10 -16.41 -6.94
C LEU A 98 -13.78 -15.22 -7.63
N LEU A 99 -13.19 -14.01 -7.59
CA LEU A 99 -13.85 -12.80 -8.08
C LEU A 99 -14.02 -12.75 -9.62
N PRO A 100 -13.01 -13.09 -10.45
CA PRO A 100 -13.20 -13.11 -11.90
C PRO A 100 -14.22 -14.16 -12.32
N VAL A 101 -14.20 -15.35 -11.69
CA VAL A 101 -15.20 -16.40 -11.93
C VAL A 101 -16.60 -15.90 -11.60
N TYR A 102 -16.76 -15.21 -10.45
CA TYR A 102 -18.03 -14.58 -10.09
C TYR A 102 -18.49 -13.57 -11.15
N LYS A 103 -17.62 -12.67 -11.63
CA LYS A 103 -17.97 -11.69 -12.67
C LYS A 103 -18.39 -12.35 -13.98
N ILE A 104 -17.66 -13.37 -14.43
CA ILE A 104 -17.96 -14.08 -15.69
C ILE A 104 -19.28 -14.84 -15.58
N ILE A 105 -19.49 -15.61 -14.52
CA ILE A 105 -20.65 -16.51 -14.39
C ILE A 105 -21.91 -15.76 -13.97
N VAL A 106 -21.81 -14.87 -12.97
CA VAL A 106 -22.98 -14.23 -12.35
C VAL A 106 -23.36 -12.95 -13.08
N ASN A 107 -22.36 -12.12 -13.43
CA ASN A 107 -22.62 -10.84 -14.09
C ASN A 107 -22.60 -10.95 -15.63
N ASN A 108 -22.37 -12.14 -16.19
CA ASN A 108 -22.20 -12.38 -17.63
C ASN A 108 -21.15 -11.44 -18.27
N ASP A 109 -20.08 -11.14 -17.53
CA ASP A 109 -18.99 -10.29 -18.01
C ASP A 109 -18.20 -11.02 -19.12
N PRO A 110 -18.15 -10.49 -20.36
CA PRO A 110 -17.46 -11.14 -21.48
C PRO A 110 -15.93 -10.99 -21.39
N THR A 111 -15.42 -10.24 -20.42
CA THR A 111 -13.99 -9.96 -20.29
C THR A 111 -13.20 -11.25 -20.01
N PRO A 112 -12.11 -11.51 -20.75
CA PRO A 112 -11.28 -12.67 -20.50
C PRO A 112 -10.78 -12.74 -19.06
N TYR A 113 -10.75 -13.96 -18.51
CA TYR A 113 -10.30 -14.20 -17.14
C TYR A 113 -8.94 -13.56 -16.84
N LEU A 114 -7.97 -13.66 -17.75
CA LEU A 114 -6.63 -13.09 -17.56
C LEU A 114 -6.68 -11.56 -17.40
N THR A 115 -7.55 -10.88 -18.13
CA THR A 115 -7.72 -9.43 -18.04
C THR A 115 -8.34 -9.03 -16.70
N LEU A 116 -9.34 -9.79 -16.23
CA LEU A 116 -9.93 -9.60 -14.89
C LEU A 116 -8.96 -9.94 -13.75
N PHE A 117 -8.09 -10.93 -13.99
CA PHE A 117 -7.03 -11.30 -13.06
C PHE A 117 -5.98 -10.19 -12.96
N LEU A 118 -5.63 -9.52 -14.06
CA LEU A 118 -4.67 -8.41 -14.09
C LEU A 118 -5.31 -7.03 -13.84
N ASP A 119 -6.60 -7.00 -13.49
CA ASP A 119 -7.36 -5.79 -13.29
C ASP A 119 -6.81 -4.95 -12.11
N ARG A 120 -7.10 -3.65 -12.16
CA ARG A 120 -6.68 -2.66 -11.15
C ARG A 120 -7.13 -3.02 -9.75
N GLN A 121 -8.18 -3.84 -9.56
CA GLN A 121 -8.62 -4.27 -8.24
C GLN A 121 -7.52 -4.92 -7.37
N TYR A 122 -6.51 -5.54 -7.98
CA TYR A 122 -5.41 -6.21 -7.27
C TYR A 122 -4.11 -5.39 -7.20
N TRP A 123 -4.14 -4.13 -7.64
CA TRP A 123 -2.95 -3.26 -7.73
C TRP A 123 -2.15 -3.23 -6.42
N PHE A 124 -2.83 -3.18 -5.27
CA PHE A 124 -2.20 -3.10 -3.96
C PHE A 124 -1.41 -4.36 -3.62
N ILE A 125 -1.89 -5.54 -4.05
CA ILE A 125 -1.20 -6.80 -3.82
C ILE A 125 0.05 -6.88 -4.71
N TYR A 126 -0.04 -6.48 -5.97
CA TYR A 126 1.13 -6.41 -6.86
C TYR A 126 2.18 -5.44 -6.33
N MET A 127 1.75 -4.29 -5.82
CA MET A 127 2.63 -3.34 -5.14
C MET A 127 3.30 -3.97 -3.92
N LEU A 128 2.56 -4.66 -3.05
CA LEU A 128 3.12 -5.31 -1.87
C LEU A 128 4.14 -6.40 -2.21
N ILE A 129 3.88 -7.20 -3.25
CA ILE A 129 4.84 -8.18 -3.77
C ILE A 129 6.14 -7.47 -4.16
N GLY A 130 6.05 -6.41 -4.97
CA GLY A 130 7.22 -5.61 -5.35
C GLY A 130 7.97 -5.08 -4.13
N VAL A 131 7.27 -4.40 -3.21
CA VAL A 131 7.88 -3.86 -1.99
C VAL A 131 8.60 -4.94 -1.20
N TYR A 132 8.00 -6.11 -0.98
CA TYR A 132 8.65 -7.17 -0.20
C TYR A 132 9.84 -7.82 -0.89
N LEU A 133 9.89 -7.82 -2.21
CA LEU A 133 11.08 -8.22 -2.97
C LEU A 133 12.20 -7.19 -2.83
N PHE A 134 11.88 -5.89 -2.86
CA PHE A 134 12.86 -4.82 -2.69
C PHE A 134 13.26 -4.58 -1.23
N LEU A 135 12.44 -4.97 -0.26
CA LEU A 135 12.66 -4.65 1.15
C LEU A 135 14.01 -5.16 1.69
N PRO A 136 14.48 -6.38 1.38
CA PRO A 136 15.82 -6.84 1.80
C PRO A 136 16.95 -5.97 1.24
N ILE A 137 16.81 -5.51 0.00
CA ILE A 137 17.78 -4.62 -0.66
C ILE A 137 17.84 -3.28 0.07
N ILE A 138 16.66 -2.66 0.28
CA ILE A 138 16.52 -1.39 1.00
C ILE A 138 17.04 -1.54 2.44
N ASN A 139 16.71 -2.64 3.12
CA ASN A 139 17.15 -2.89 4.49
C ASN A 139 18.66 -3.05 4.60
N SER A 140 19.31 -3.73 3.64
CA SER A 140 20.77 -3.83 3.60
C SER A 140 21.42 -2.46 3.47
N PHE A 141 20.94 -1.64 2.53
CA PHE A 141 21.40 -0.28 2.31
C PHE A 141 21.23 0.59 3.57
N ILE A 142 20.05 0.55 4.21
CA ILE A 142 19.78 1.31 5.44
C ILE A 142 20.65 0.84 6.61
N ARG A 143 20.94 -0.47 6.73
CA ARG A 143 21.81 -0.97 7.81
C ARG A 143 23.25 -0.50 7.63
N GLU A 144 23.74 -0.48 6.40
CA GLU A 144 25.10 -0.06 6.07
C GLU A 144 25.28 1.46 6.23
N TYR A 145 24.41 2.26 5.61
CA TYR A 145 24.56 3.71 5.52
C TYR A 145 23.75 4.49 6.56
N LYS A 146 22.91 3.81 7.35
CA LYS A 146 22.10 4.37 8.44
C LYS A 146 21.24 5.54 7.93
N MET A 147 21.02 6.54 8.78
CA MET A 147 20.23 7.73 8.44
C MET A 147 20.83 8.54 7.28
N LYS A 148 22.16 8.56 7.13
CA LYS A 148 22.81 9.26 6.01
C LYS A 148 22.43 8.65 4.65
N GLY A 149 22.29 7.32 4.59
CA GLY A 149 21.79 6.65 3.39
C GLY A 149 20.35 7.03 3.07
N VAL A 150 19.50 7.13 4.10
CA VAL A 150 18.10 7.57 3.95
C VAL A 150 18.04 9.02 3.44
N GLU A 151 18.80 9.93 4.04
CA GLU A 151 18.91 11.33 3.61
C GLU A 151 19.37 11.44 2.16
N TYR A 152 20.43 10.71 1.79
CA TYR A 152 20.93 10.65 0.42
C TYR A 152 19.84 10.20 -0.57
N PHE A 153 19.14 9.11 -0.26
CA PHE A 153 18.04 8.61 -1.10
C PHE A 153 16.92 9.64 -1.23
N LEU A 154 16.52 10.29 -0.13
CA LEU A 154 15.47 11.30 -0.13
C LEU A 154 15.85 12.55 -0.94
N VAL A 155 17.12 12.97 -0.90
CA VAL A 155 17.61 14.08 -1.72
C VAL A 155 17.55 13.73 -3.21
N LEU A 156 18.03 12.54 -3.59
CA LEU A 156 17.93 12.07 -4.98
C LEU A 156 16.46 11.96 -5.44
N TRP A 157 15.60 11.42 -4.60
CA TRP A 157 14.18 11.30 -4.87
C TRP A 157 13.52 12.68 -5.05
N LEU A 158 13.84 13.64 -4.17
CA LEU A 158 13.32 15.01 -4.29
C LEU A 158 13.79 15.69 -5.58
N ILE A 159 15.06 15.52 -5.96
CA ILE A 159 15.61 16.05 -7.22
C ILE A 159 14.86 15.44 -8.41
N THR A 160 14.73 14.11 -8.46
CA THR A 160 14.07 13.43 -9.59
C THR A 160 12.59 13.80 -9.72
N ILE A 161 11.86 13.93 -8.61
CA ILE A 161 10.48 14.42 -8.62
C ILE A 161 10.40 15.86 -9.12
N THR A 162 11.30 16.73 -8.64
CA THR A 162 11.33 18.13 -9.05
C THR A 162 11.57 18.23 -10.56
N LEU A 163 12.54 17.48 -11.09
CA LEU A 163 12.83 17.45 -12.52
C LEU A 163 11.63 16.95 -13.34
N ASN A 164 10.94 15.91 -12.89
CA ASN A 164 9.73 15.40 -13.55
C ASN A 164 8.58 16.43 -13.52
N THR A 165 8.35 17.07 -12.37
CA THR A 165 7.25 18.03 -12.17
C THR A 165 7.40 19.27 -13.07
N PHE A 166 8.64 19.76 -13.25
CA PHE A 166 8.91 20.94 -14.08
C PHE A 166 9.16 20.60 -15.56
N GLY A 167 8.91 19.35 -15.99
CA GLY A 167 9.11 18.94 -17.38
C GLY A 167 10.57 19.05 -17.84
N LEU A 168 11.52 19.09 -16.91
CA LEU A 168 12.96 19.15 -17.20
C LEU A 168 13.50 17.78 -17.67
N TYR A 169 12.60 16.79 -17.82
CA TYR A 169 12.85 15.48 -18.40
C TYR A 169 11.62 15.00 -19.20
N PRO A 170 11.78 14.54 -20.46
CA PRO A 170 10.67 14.06 -21.27
C PRO A 170 10.42 12.57 -21.00
N PHE A 171 9.41 12.25 -20.18
CA PHE A 171 8.76 10.94 -20.16
C PHE A 171 7.25 11.11 -19.96
#